data_AF-A0A1Y1LNX3-F1
#
_entry.id   AF-A0A1Y1LNX3-F1
#
_cell.length_a   1.000
_cell.length_b   1.000
_cell.length_c   1.000
_cell.angle_alpha   90.00
_cell.angle_beta   90.00
_cell.angle_gamma   90.00
#
_symmetry.space_group_name_H-M   'P 1'
#
loop_
_entity.id
_entity.type
_entity.pdbx_description
1 polymer ?
#
loop_
_entity_poly.entity_id
_entity_poly.type
_entity_poly.pdbx_seq_one_letter_code
_entity_poly.pdbx_strand_id
1 'polypeptide(L)'
;LYKLYNDVIDRVNSYYDIPWGEVNIEEINNELMEFQNRCRKLPKGLKEWPAFFALKKTIDDFNDMCPLLELMANKAMKPRHWQRIMDSLKYTFELESDGFCLKNILEA
;
A
#
# COMPACT_ATOMS: atom_id res chain seq x y z
N LEU A 1 15.03 -17.04 0.08
CA LEU A 1 14.60 -15.93 -0.80
C LEU A 1 13.15 -16.11 -1.22
N TYR A 2 12.79 -17.22 -1.86
CA TYR A 2 11.41 -17.52 -2.29
C TYR A 2 10.34 -17.40 -1.19
N LYS A 3 10.60 -17.91 0.02
CA LYS A 3 9.63 -17.78 1.13
C LYS A 3 9.35 -16.32 1.49
N LEU A 4 10.40 -15.52 1.73
CA LEU A 4 10.24 -14.09 2.01
C LEU A 4 9.58 -13.35 0.84
N TYR A 5 9.91 -13.75 -0.39
CA TYR A 5 9.31 -13.16 -1.58
C TYR A 5 7.79 -13.39 -1.62
N ASN A 6 7.37 -14.64 -1.44
CA ASN A 6 5.94 -14.97 -1.39
C ASN A 6 5.28 -14.30 -0.18
N ASP A 7 5.89 -14.32 1.01
CA ASP A 7 5.35 -13.67 2.21
C ASP A 7 5.04 -12.19 1.95
N VAL A 8 5.96 -11.45 1.31
CA VAL A 8 5.79 -10.02 1.01
C VAL A 8 4.75 -9.81 -0.07
N ILE A 9 4.80 -10.57 -1.17
CA ILE A 9 3.86 -10.42 -2.27
C ILE A 9 2.44 -10.76 -1.81
N ASP A 10 2.25 -11.85 -1.08
CA ASP A 10 0.95 -12.26 -0.56
C ASP A 10 0.41 -11.22 0.43
N ARG A 11 1.27 -10.65 1.28
CA ARG A 11 0.84 -9.58 2.19
C ARG A 11 0.52 -8.27 1.51
N VAL A 12 1.38 -7.80 0.63
CA VAL A 12 1.14 -6.59 -0.14
C VAL A 12 -0.13 -6.73 -0.96
N ASN A 13 -0.34 -7.87 -1.62
CA ASN A 13 -1.58 -8.19 -2.33
C ASN A 13 -2.79 -8.16 -1.40
N SER A 14 -2.67 -8.69 -0.18
CA SER A 14 -3.78 -8.65 0.78
C SER A 14 -4.20 -7.24 1.17
N TYR A 15 -3.30 -6.25 1.14
CA TYR A 15 -3.65 -4.86 1.46
C TYR A 15 -4.61 -4.25 0.45
N TYR A 16 -4.51 -4.64 -0.83
CA TYR A 16 -5.35 -4.12 -1.92
C TYR A 16 -6.83 -4.46 -1.74
N ASP A 17 -7.13 -5.58 -1.07
CA ASP A 17 -8.49 -6.06 -0.84
C ASP A 17 -9.08 -5.59 0.50
N ILE A 18 -8.32 -4.85 1.32
CA ILE A 18 -8.83 -4.29 2.58
C ILE A 18 -9.88 -3.21 2.27
N PRO A 19 -11.08 -3.27 2.87
CA PRO A 19 -12.08 -2.21 2.77
C PRO A 19 -11.50 -0.87 3.23
N TRP A 20 -11.71 0.19 2.45
CA TRP A 20 -11.10 1.50 2.74
C TRP A 20 -11.50 2.07 4.11
N GLY A 21 -12.71 1.79 4.59
CA GLY A 21 -13.17 2.21 5.92
C GLY A 21 -12.47 1.49 7.08
N GLU A 22 -11.86 0.33 6.83
CA GLU A 22 -11.17 -0.51 7.81
C GLU A 22 -9.65 -0.44 7.68
N VAL A 23 -9.14 0.27 6.66
CA VAL A 23 -7.71 0.30 6.37
C VAL A 23 -6.94 1.00 7.50
N ASN A 24 -5.92 0.32 8.01
CA ASN A 24 -5.02 0.86 9.02
C ASN A 24 -3.65 1.13 8.38
N ILE A 25 -3.45 2.36 7.91
CA ILE A 25 -2.21 2.74 7.21
C ILE A 25 -0.99 2.68 8.15
N GLU A 26 -1.15 2.99 9.44
CA GLU A 26 -0.07 2.91 10.42
C GLU A 26 0.43 1.46 10.59
N GLU A 27 -0.51 0.52 10.67
CA GLU A 27 -0.18 -0.91 10.74
C GLU A 27 0.51 -1.41 9.46
N ILE A 28 0.00 -1.02 8.29
CA ILE A 28 0.62 -1.36 7.00
C ILE A 28 2.06 -0.80 6.93
N ASN A 29 2.26 0.45 7.35
CA ASN A 29 3.59 1.08 7.35
C ASN A 29 4.57 0.35 8.28
N ASN A 30 4.10 -0.07 9.47
CA ASN A 30 4.90 -0.87 10.39
C ASN A 30 5.28 -2.23 9.79
N GLU A 31 4.34 -2.93 9.13
CA GLU A 31 4.62 -4.21 8.45
C GLU A 31 5.63 -4.03 7.30
N LEU A 32 5.46 -2.98 6.47
CA LEU A 32 6.40 -2.66 5.38
C LEU A 32 7.81 -2.37 5.90
N MET A 33 7.93 -1.65 7.02
CA MET A 33 9.22 -1.39 7.66
C MET A 33 9.86 -2.69 8.18
N GLU A 34 9.05 -3.62 8.69
CA GLU A 34 9.53 -4.94 9.10
C GLU A 34 10.04 -5.77 7.90
N PHE A 35 9.31 -5.77 6.79
CA PHE A 35 9.76 -6.39 5.54
C PHE A 35 11.04 -5.75 5.00
N GLN A 36 11.16 -4.43 5.03
CA GLN A 36 12.37 -3.72 4.62
C GLN A 36 13.57 -4.14 5.49
N ASN A 37 13.38 -4.28 6.80
CA ASN A 37 14.40 -4.76 7.73
C ASN A 37 14.81 -6.21 7.46
N ARG A 38 13.85 -7.10 7.16
CA ARG A 38 14.13 -8.49 6.74
C ARG A 38 14.95 -8.51 5.45
N CYS A 39 14.63 -7.65 4.48
CA CYS A 39 15.38 -7.50 3.23
C CYS A 39 16.82 -7.03 3.46
N ARG A 40 17.02 -6.06 4.36
CA ARG A 40 18.35 -5.55 4.73
C ARG A 40 19.23 -6.64 5.36
N LYS A 41 18.64 -7.59 6.10
CA LYS A 41 19.36 -8.72 6.72
C LYS A 41 19.73 -9.85 5.76
N LEU A 42 19.27 -9.83 4.51
CA LEU A 42 19.61 -10.88 3.54
C LEU A 42 21.11 -10.88 3.19
N PRO A 43 21.70 -12.07 2.94
CA PRO A 43 23.06 -12.21 2.41
C PRO A 43 23.26 -11.41 1.10
N LYS A 44 24.46 -10.85 0.88
CA LYS A 44 24.79 -10.04 -0.31
C LYS A 44 24.45 -10.76 -1.62
N GLY A 45 24.81 -12.03 -1.76
CA GLY A 45 24.54 -12.80 -2.97
C GLY A 45 23.05 -13.00 -3.28
N LEU A 46 22.14 -12.82 -2.33
CA LEU A 46 20.69 -12.85 -2.59
C LEU A 46 20.12 -11.46 -2.95
N LYS A 47 20.84 -10.38 -2.63
CA LYS A 47 20.44 -9.00 -2.95
C LYS A 47 20.70 -8.63 -4.41
N GLU A 48 21.50 -9.41 -5.11
CA GLU A 48 21.80 -9.24 -6.54
C GLU A 48 20.74 -9.90 -7.43
N TRP A 49 19.79 -10.65 -6.84
CA TRP A 49 18.78 -11.37 -7.60
C TRP A 49 17.68 -10.43 -8.09
N PRO A 50 17.17 -10.60 -9.32
CA PRO A 50 16.04 -9.82 -9.83
C PRO A 50 14.82 -9.83 -8.90
N ALA A 51 14.54 -10.97 -8.26
CA ALA A 51 13.45 -11.11 -7.30
C ALA A 51 13.61 -10.19 -6.07
N PHE A 52 14.84 -9.95 -5.61
CA PHE A 52 15.09 -8.99 -4.53
C PHE A 52 14.79 -7.56 -4.97
N PHE A 53 15.21 -7.18 -6.18
CA PHE A 53 14.93 -5.84 -6.71
C PHE A 53 13.44 -5.61 -6.91
N ALA A 54 12.70 -6.60 -7.43
CA ALA A 54 11.25 -6.54 -7.56
C ALA A 54 10.59 -6.31 -6.19
N LEU A 55 11.00 -7.09 -5.19
CA LEU A 55 10.45 -7.00 -3.83
C LEU A 55 10.79 -5.67 -3.14
N LYS A 56 12.04 -5.21 -3.26
CA LYS A 56 12.45 -3.90 -2.77
C LYS A 56 11.62 -2.79 -3.42
N LYS A 57 11.43 -2.87 -4.73
CA LYS A 57 10.64 -1.89 -5.48
C LYS A 57 9.20 -1.88 -4.99
N THR A 58 8.55 -3.03 -4.84
CA THR A 58 7.18 -3.11 -4.32
C THR A 58 7.05 -2.47 -2.93
N ILE A 59 8.00 -2.70 -2.03
CA ILE A 59 7.99 -2.10 -0.69
C ILE A 59 8.23 -0.59 -0.76
N ASP A 60 9.20 -0.14 -1.55
CA ASP A 60 9.53 1.29 -1.67
C ASP A 60 8.38 2.06 -2.33
N ASP A 61 7.81 1.55 -3.43
CA ASP A 61 6.67 2.15 -4.13
C ASP A 61 5.47 2.31 -3.18
N PHE A 62 5.20 1.30 -2.33
CA PHE A 62 4.10 1.38 -1.36
C PHE A 62 4.40 2.37 -0.21
N ASN A 63 5.62 2.37 0.31
CA ASN A 63 6.06 3.34 1.33
C ASN A 63 5.93 4.79 0.85
N ASP A 64 6.21 5.05 -0.42
CA ASP A 64 6.06 6.39 -1.00
C ASP A 64 4.58 6.83 -1.03
N MET A 65 3.63 5.88 -1.10
CA MET A 65 2.18 6.17 -1.07
C MET A 65 1.61 6.30 0.34
N CYS A 66 2.22 5.67 1.36
CA CYS A 66 1.71 5.67 2.74
C CYS A 66 1.35 7.07 3.28
N PRO A 67 2.19 8.12 3.13
CA PRO A 67 1.85 9.45 3.63
C PRO A 67 0.57 10.03 3.00
N LEU A 68 0.34 9.76 1.71
CA LEU A 68 -0.87 10.20 1.02
C LEU A 68 -2.09 9.41 1.52
N LEU A 69 -1.94 8.08 1.65
CA LEU A 69 -3.01 7.22 2.16
C LEU A 69 -3.39 7.58 3.60
N GLU A 70 -2.43 7.94 4.47
CA GLU A 70 -2.70 8.42 5.83
C GLU A 70 -3.53 9.71 5.83
N LEU A 71 -3.22 10.66 4.95
CA LEU A 71 -3.98 11.90 4.81
C LEU A 71 -5.41 11.63 4.30
N MET A 72 -5.56 10.70 3.35
CA MET A 72 -6.84 10.33 2.77
C MET A 72 -7.71 9.49 3.74
N ALA A 73 -7.10 8.65 4.57
CA ALA A 73 -7.78 7.83 5.60
C ALA A 73 -8.05 8.62 6.90
N ASN A 74 -7.57 9.86 7.00
CA ASN A 74 -7.75 10.67 8.20
C ASN A 74 -9.24 10.93 8.49
N LYS A 75 -9.66 10.78 9.76
CA LYS A 75 -11.05 11.06 10.21
C LYS A 75 -11.53 12.48 9.94
N ALA A 76 -10.61 13.43 9.73
CA ALA A 76 -10.93 14.79 9.32
C ALA A 76 -11.36 14.91 7.84
N MET A 77 -11.18 13.85 7.04
CA MET A 77 -11.69 13.78 5.67
C MET A 77 -13.21 13.78 5.66
N LYS A 78 -13.77 14.70 4.88
CA LYS A 78 -15.22 14.90 4.72
C LYS A 78 -15.57 14.74 3.24
N PRO A 79 -16.85 14.51 2.89
CA PRO A 79 -17.27 14.32 1.50
C PRO A 79 -16.79 15.43 0.55
N ARG A 80 -16.79 16.69 1.00
CA ARG A 80 -16.26 17.82 0.21
C ARG A 80 -14.78 17.71 -0.17
N HIS A 81 -13.95 17.04 0.65
CA HIS A 81 -12.53 16.87 0.36
C HIS A 81 -12.36 15.80 -0.71
N TRP A 82 -13.09 14.70 -0.57
CA TRP A 82 -13.19 13.65 -1.59
C TRP A 82 -13.69 14.19 -2.93
N GLN A 83 -14.69 15.07 -2.93
CA GLN A 83 -15.15 15.74 -4.14
C GLN A 83 -14.02 16.50 -4.85
N ARG A 84 -13.23 17.28 -4.09
CA ARG A 84 -12.09 18.02 -4.66
C ARG A 84 -11.01 17.09 -5.23
N ILE A 85 -10.78 15.94 -4.59
CA ILE A 85 -9.84 14.93 -5.10
C ILE A 85 -10.38 14.34 -6.41
N MET A 86 -11.65 13.91 -6.43
CA MET A 86 -12.32 13.39 -7.64
C MET A 86 -12.29 14.39 -8.80
N ASP A 87 -12.58 15.66 -8.52
CA ASP A 87 -12.56 16.73 -9.52
C ASP A 87 -11.16 16.96 -10.11
N SER A 88 -10.12 16.73 -9.30
CA SER A 88 -8.71 16.89 -9.69
C SER A 88 -8.20 15.68 -10.47
N LEU A 89 -8.51 14.46 -10.01
CA LEU A 89 -8.11 13.21 -10.65
C LEU A 89 -8.96 12.86 -11.88
N LYS A 90 -10.12 13.51 -12.06
CA LYS A 90 -11.13 13.12 -13.06
C LYS A 90 -11.58 11.67 -12.92
N TYR A 91 -11.56 11.18 -11.69
CA TYR A 91 -11.94 9.83 -11.30
C TYR A 91 -13.04 9.89 -10.24
N THR A 92 -14.01 8.98 -10.30
CA THR A 92 -15.12 8.93 -9.34
C THR A 92 -14.88 7.80 -8.35
N PHE A 93 -14.75 8.14 -7.06
CA PHE A 93 -14.65 7.18 -5.98
C PHE A 93 -16.04 6.85 -5.42
N GLU A 94 -16.44 5.59 -5.49
CA GLU A 94 -17.67 5.08 -4.88
C GLU A 94 -17.45 4.72 -3.41
N LEU A 95 -17.19 5.73 -2.57
CA LEU A 95 -16.83 5.55 -1.15
C LEU A 95 -17.90 4.82 -0.32
N GLU A 96 -19.15 4.81 -0.78
CA GLU A 96 -20.29 4.16 -0.12
C GLU A 96 -20.54 2.71 -0.60
N SER A 97 -19.76 2.24 -1.58
CA SER A 97 -19.84 0.88 -2.08
C SER A 97 -19.19 -0.09 -1.09
N ASP A 98 -19.89 -1.18 -0.75
CA ASP A 98 -19.36 -2.26 0.09
C ASP A 98 -18.09 -2.92 -0.49
N GLY A 99 -17.83 -2.74 -1.79
CA GLY A 99 -16.64 -3.23 -2.47
C GLY A 99 -15.49 -2.22 -2.57
N PHE A 100 -15.59 -1.05 -1.93
CA PHE A 100 -14.58 -0.01 -2.04
C PHE A 100 -13.36 -0.33 -1.16
N CYS A 101 -12.31 -0.85 -1.79
CA CYS A 101 -11.08 -1.29 -1.16
C CYS A 101 -9.91 -0.34 -1.47
N LEU A 102 -8.79 -0.54 -0.78
CA LEU A 102 -7.56 0.22 -1.01
C LEU A 102 -7.12 0.22 -2.49
N LYS A 103 -7.30 -0.88 -3.22
CA LYS A 103 -7.00 -0.94 -4.66
C LYS A 103 -7.71 0.13 -5.48
N ASN A 104 -8.97 0.46 -5.13
CA ASN A 104 -9.74 1.45 -5.88
C ASN A 104 -9.17 2.86 -5.72
N ILE A 105 -8.47 3.13 -4.61
CA ILE A 105 -7.73 4.37 -4.40
C ILE A 105 -6.42 4.38 -5.19
N LEU A 106 -5.75 3.23 -5.28
CA LEU A 106 -4.45 3.09 -5.96
C LEU A 106 -4.57 2.98 -7.50
N GLU A 107 -5.75 2.66 -8.03
CA GLU A 107 -6.04 2.55 -9.47
C GLU A 107 -6.43 3.89 -10.14
N ALA A 108 -6.71 4.94 -9.35
CA ALA A 108 -7.17 6.25 -9.81
C ALA A 108 -6.04 7.18 -10.25
#